data_AF-A0A182C7Z8-F1
#
_entry.id   AF-A0A182C7Z8-F1
#
_cell.length_a   1.000
_cell.length_b   1.000
_cell.length_c   1.000
_cell.angle_alpha   90.00
_cell.angle_beta   90.00
_cell.angle_gamma   90.00
#
_symmetry.space_group_name_H-M   'P 1'
#
loop_
_entity.id
_entity.type
_entity.pdbx_description
1 polymer ?
#
loop_
_entity_poly.entity_id
_entity_poly.type
_entity_poly.pdbx_seq_one_letter_code
_entity_poly.pdbx_strand_id
1 'polypeptide(L)'
;MKRTVLFSLLLLLISMGVQAVEGVIVMPVKMPCDDSLYEHFGSRTANIQILDLSCPEENLYVFILKGWLFLPNSEIHSGETTLKLVGRDTNFEKTLSLKRNGSYLTLEPRLLLLSKDIKTVEVMGVLVDISELVSVKLPFEVVKFPIDAIKEAGVFPVSVEGNSWDFSEKLPGNRIFLIVSAGEKPTGGYSLEVGKVNLYKHKITMEATLTYPPKGAFVTQVLTYPAVMLKLPELLEGEYELELVLLSEQDGMRSAKSYKNELIVTSPE
;
A
#
# COMPACT_ATOMS: atom_id res chain seq x y z
N MET A 1 -32.12 -1.10 -4.72
CA MET A 1 -32.43 -1.48 -6.13
C MET A 1 -31.74 -0.64 -7.21
N LYS A 2 -31.43 0.65 -7.01
CA LYS A 2 -30.73 1.46 -8.05
C LYS A 2 -29.21 1.30 -8.14
N ARG A 3 -28.54 0.76 -7.09
CA ARG A 3 -27.08 0.56 -7.08
C ARG A 3 -26.62 -0.72 -7.80
N THR A 4 -27.44 -1.78 -7.79
CA THR A 4 -27.10 -3.07 -8.39
C THR A 4 -27.17 -3.07 -9.92
N VAL A 5 -28.01 -2.21 -10.50
CA VAL A 5 -28.20 -2.11 -11.95
C VAL A 5 -27.04 -1.38 -12.64
N LEU A 6 -26.39 -0.44 -11.95
CA LEU A 6 -25.24 0.30 -12.48
C LEU A 6 -24.00 -0.60 -12.65
N PHE A 7 -23.83 -1.58 -11.75
CA PHE A 7 -22.74 -2.55 -11.80
C PHE A 7 -22.94 -3.60 -12.92
N SER A 8 -24.20 -4.00 -13.15
CA SER A 8 -24.56 -4.95 -14.20
C SER A 8 -24.34 -4.39 -15.61
N LEU A 9 -24.53 -3.07 -15.81
CA LEU A 9 -24.29 -2.42 -17.11
C LEU A 9 -22.79 -2.24 -17.41
N LEU A 10 -21.94 -2.14 -16.38
CA LEU A 10 -20.49 -2.00 -16.54
C LEU A 10 -19.83 -3.29 -17.03
N LEU A 11 -20.36 -4.46 -16.63
CA LEU A 11 -19.86 -5.77 -17.10
C LEU A 11 -20.14 -6.03 -18.59
N LEU A 12 -21.19 -5.45 -19.17
CA LEU A 12 -21.57 -5.73 -20.57
C LEU A 12 -20.64 -5.05 -21.60
N LEU A 13 -19.99 -3.95 -21.21
CA LEU A 13 -19.09 -3.17 -22.08
C LEU A 13 -17.72 -3.83 -22.29
N ILE A 14 -17.39 -4.90 -21.55
CA ILE A 14 -16.13 -5.65 -21.66
C ILE A 14 -16.08 -6.49 -22.94
N SER A 15 -17.19 -6.65 -23.66
CA SER A 15 -17.28 -7.49 -24.88
C SER A 15 -16.78 -6.84 -26.17
N MET A 16 -16.43 -5.54 -26.18
CA MET A 16 -16.00 -4.85 -27.40
C MET A 16 -14.51 -4.47 -27.34
N GLY A 17 -13.66 -5.38 -27.85
CA GLY A 17 -12.44 -5.02 -28.56
C GLY A 17 -11.34 -4.30 -27.79
N VAL A 18 -11.20 -4.55 -26.48
CA VAL A 18 -10.02 -4.09 -25.74
C VAL A 18 -8.90 -5.07 -26.06
N GLN A 19 -7.81 -4.60 -26.68
CA GLN A 19 -6.51 -5.24 -26.53
C GLN A 19 -6.15 -5.15 -25.05
N ALA A 20 -6.67 -6.08 -24.26
CA ALA A 20 -6.34 -6.22 -22.87
C ALA A 20 -4.96 -6.88 -22.84
N VAL A 21 -3.95 -6.11 -22.47
CA VAL A 21 -2.91 -6.70 -21.64
C VAL A 21 -3.66 -7.25 -20.42
N GLU A 22 -3.47 -8.53 -20.09
CA GLU A 22 -4.21 -9.19 -19.01
C GLU A 22 -4.25 -8.27 -17.77
N GLY A 23 -5.46 -7.87 -17.34
CA GLY A 23 -5.63 -7.07 -16.13
C GLY A 23 -5.68 -5.54 -16.27
N VAL A 24 -5.52 -4.95 -17.47
CA VAL A 24 -5.61 -3.48 -17.65
C VAL A 24 -6.72 -3.07 -18.61
N ILE A 25 -7.66 -2.24 -18.14
CA ILE A 25 -8.68 -1.60 -18.96
C ILE A 25 -8.67 -0.08 -18.71
N VAL A 26 -8.66 0.69 -19.79
CA VAL A 26 -8.68 2.16 -19.76
C VAL A 26 -9.78 2.66 -20.69
N MET A 27 -10.84 3.24 -20.13
CA MET A 27 -12.01 3.72 -20.88
C MET A 27 -12.41 5.16 -20.50
N PRO A 28 -12.87 5.97 -21.47
CA PRO A 28 -13.38 7.31 -21.16
C PRO A 28 -14.69 7.21 -20.37
N VAL A 29 -14.88 8.11 -19.40
CA VAL A 29 -16.14 8.20 -18.63
C VAL A 29 -16.66 9.63 -18.60
N LYS A 30 -17.98 9.77 -18.78
CA LYS A 30 -18.69 11.03 -18.57
C LYS A 30 -19.31 10.99 -17.19
N MET A 31 -18.55 11.39 -16.18
CA MET A 31 -19.04 11.45 -14.81
C MET A 31 -18.86 12.85 -14.23
N PRO A 32 -19.95 13.59 -13.94
CA PRO A 32 -19.85 14.73 -13.05
C PRO A 32 -19.59 14.16 -11.66
N CYS A 33 -18.38 14.36 -11.17
CA CYS A 33 -17.98 13.95 -9.84
C CYS A 33 -17.45 15.19 -9.13
N ASP A 34 -17.80 15.33 -7.86
CA ASP A 34 -17.29 16.41 -7.02
C ASP A 34 -15.76 16.34 -6.96
N ASP A 35 -15.10 17.44 -7.30
CA ASP A 35 -13.63 17.55 -7.29
C ASP A 35 -13.06 17.32 -5.88
N SER A 36 -13.85 17.54 -4.83
CA SER A 36 -13.44 17.31 -3.43
C SER A 36 -13.12 15.84 -3.11
N LEU A 37 -13.60 14.90 -3.95
CA LEU A 37 -13.38 13.46 -3.76
C LEU A 37 -12.06 12.98 -4.38
N TYR A 38 -11.39 13.80 -5.18
CA TYR A 38 -10.15 13.41 -5.85
C TYR A 38 -8.94 13.72 -4.99
N GLU A 39 -7.99 12.78 -4.96
CA GLU A 39 -6.63 13.05 -4.50
C GLU A 39 -5.83 13.70 -5.63
N HIS A 40 -4.97 14.67 -5.29
CA HIS A 40 -4.22 15.48 -6.24
C HIS A 40 -2.73 15.16 -6.18
N PHE A 41 -2.13 14.92 -7.35
CA PHE A 41 -0.72 14.60 -7.49
C PHE A 41 -0.05 15.52 -8.53
N GLY A 42 1.20 15.89 -8.28
CA GLY A 42 1.98 16.78 -9.15
C GLY A 42 2.01 18.23 -8.67
N SER A 43 2.12 19.17 -9.61
CA SER A 43 2.31 20.60 -9.36
C SER A 43 1.20 21.45 -9.98
N ARG A 44 1.33 22.77 -9.86
CA ARG A 44 0.44 23.73 -10.55
C ARG A 44 0.54 23.65 -12.07
N THR A 45 1.67 23.17 -12.59
CA THR A 45 1.97 23.11 -14.04
C THR A 45 1.62 21.77 -14.68
N ALA A 46 1.59 20.70 -13.91
CA ALA A 46 1.12 19.39 -14.34
C ALA A 46 0.50 18.71 -13.11
N ASN A 47 -0.80 18.45 -13.16
CA ASN A 47 -1.53 17.84 -12.06
C ASN A 47 -2.37 16.69 -12.58
N ILE A 48 -2.37 15.60 -11.84
CA ILE A 48 -3.29 14.49 -12.06
C ILE A 48 -4.14 14.31 -10.81
N GLN A 49 -5.37 13.91 -11.04
CA GLN A 49 -6.37 13.73 -10.01
C GLN A 49 -6.88 12.30 -10.10
N ILE A 50 -6.85 11.59 -8.98
CA ILE A 50 -7.25 10.19 -8.92
C ILE A 50 -8.30 10.03 -7.83
N LEU A 51 -9.43 9.42 -8.19
CA LEU A 51 -10.45 8.97 -7.27
C LEU A 51 -10.37 7.45 -7.16
N ASP A 52 -10.20 6.95 -5.93
CA ASP A 52 -10.29 5.53 -5.62
C ASP A 52 -11.73 5.05 -5.46
N LEU A 53 -12.07 4.00 -6.19
CA LEU A 53 -13.34 3.28 -6.13
C LEU A 53 -13.11 1.78 -5.87
N SER A 54 -11.90 1.39 -5.49
CA SER A 54 -11.50 -0.01 -5.30
C SER A 54 -12.25 -0.62 -4.11
N CYS A 55 -12.70 -1.87 -4.28
CA CYS A 55 -13.21 -2.68 -3.18
C CYS A 55 -12.07 -3.58 -2.66
N PRO A 56 -11.71 -3.56 -1.37
CA PRO A 56 -10.59 -4.34 -0.84
C PRO A 56 -10.67 -5.84 -1.13
N GLU A 57 -11.89 -6.39 -1.14
CA GLU A 57 -12.19 -7.81 -1.37
C GLU A 57 -12.03 -8.24 -2.85
N GLU A 58 -12.04 -7.30 -3.78
CA GLU A 58 -11.93 -7.56 -5.22
C GLU A 58 -10.47 -7.62 -5.66
N ASN A 59 -10.18 -8.34 -6.75
CA ASN A 59 -8.81 -8.52 -7.26
C ASN A 59 -8.33 -7.42 -8.22
N LEU A 60 -9.07 -6.31 -8.29
CA LEU A 60 -8.78 -5.20 -9.19
C LEU A 60 -8.77 -3.88 -8.41
N TYR A 61 -7.87 -2.99 -8.81
CA TYR A 61 -8.01 -1.57 -8.50
C TYR A 61 -8.96 -0.92 -9.49
N VAL A 62 -9.77 0.01 -8.98
CA VAL A 62 -10.75 0.76 -9.76
C VAL A 62 -10.53 2.24 -9.49
N PHE A 63 -10.02 2.96 -10.47
CA PHE A 63 -9.70 4.39 -10.34
C PHE A 63 -10.42 5.22 -11.39
N ILE A 64 -10.73 6.47 -11.05
CA ILE A 64 -11.01 7.51 -12.05
C ILE A 64 -9.83 8.48 -12.09
N LEU A 65 -9.20 8.57 -13.26
CA LEU A 65 -8.06 9.43 -13.54
C LEU A 65 -8.50 10.62 -14.42
N LYS A 66 -8.13 11.83 -14.03
CA LYS A 66 -8.19 13.04 -14.86
C LYS A 66 -6.99 13.94 -14.56
N GLY A 67 -6.81 15.03 -15.29
CA GLY A 67 -5.69 15.94 -15.01
C GLY A 67 -5.57 17.09 -15.98
N TRP A 68 -4.55 17.91 -15.76
CA TRP A 68 -4.23 19.03 -16.63
C TRP A 68 -2.73 19.30 -16.70
N LEU A 69 -2.33 19.87 -17.83
CA LEU A 69 -1.00 20.40 -18.09
C LEU A 69 -1.12 21.88 -18.47
N PHE A 70 -0.38 22.74 -17.79
CA PHE A 70 -0.35 24.18 -18.04
C PHE A 70 0.42 24.46 -19.32
N LEU A 71 -0.23 25.15 -20.26
CA LEU A 71 0.36 25.52 -21.55
C LEU A 71 -0.16 26.90 -21.98
N PRO A 72 0.35 27.99 -21.40
CA PRO A 72 -0.10 29.34 -21.71
C PRO A 72 0.28 29.73 -23.14
N ASN A 73 -0.56 30.54 -23.79
CA ASN A 73 -0.25 31.18 -25.08
C ASN A 73 0.21 30.21 -26.19
N SER A 74 -0.52 29.11 -26.37
CA SER A 74 -0.24 28.13 -27.41
C SER A 74 -1.43 27.98 -28.34
N GLU A 75 -1.17 27.94 -29.65
CA GLU A 75 -2.17 27.61 -30.69
C GLU A 75 -2.49 26.10 -30.73
N ILE A 76 -1.87 25.30 -29.86
CA ILE A 76 -2.14 23.86 -29.74
C ILE A 76 -3.52 23.65 -29.11
N HIS A 77 -4.47 23.21 -29.94
CA HIS A 77 -5.85 22.92 -29.54
C HIS A 77 -6.06 21.50 -28.96
N SER A 78 -5.14 20.58 -29.26
CA SER A 78 -5.14 19.21 -28.75
C SER A 78 -3.72 18.74 -28.54
N GLY A 79 -3.51 17.91 -27.53
CA GLY A 79 -2.21 17.28 -27.27
C GLY A 79 -2.37 15.79 -27.02
N GLU A 80 -1.25 15.14 -26.76
CA GLU A 80 -1.21 13.75 -26.36
C GLU A 80 -0.34 13.60 -25.11
N THR A 81 -0.66 12.60 -24.29
CA THR A 81 0.17 12.17 -23.16
C THR A 81 0.21 10.65 -23.13
N THR A 82 1.24 10.08 -22.54
CA THR A 82 1.34 8.63 -22.35
C THR A 82 0.94 8.30 -20.92
N LEU A 83 -0.07 7.44 -20.77
CA LEU A 83 -0.32 6.72 -19.53
C LEU A 83 0.61 5.52 -19.52
N LYS A 84 1.48 5.45 -18.51
CA LYS A 84 2.31 4.28 -18.24
C LYS A 84 1.87 3.64 -16.92
N LEU A 85 1.76 2.32 -16.93
CA LEU A 85 1.45 1.53 -15.75
C LEU A 85 2.54 0.47 -15.62
N VAL A 86 3.20 0.45 -14.46
CA VAL A 86 4.27 -0.51 -14.18
C VAL A 86 3.86 -1.37 -12.99
N GLY A 87 3.89 -2.68 -13.18
CA GLY A 87 3.66 -3.70 -12.17
C GLY A 87 4.84 -4.64 -12.03
N ARG A 88 4.62 -5.80 -11.41
CA ARG A 88 5.67 -6.83 -11.28
C ARG A 88 6.06 -7.42 -12.63
N ASP A 89 5.04 -7.86 -13.37
CA ASP A 89 5.19 -8.55 -14.66
C ASP A 89 4.47 -7.78 -15.79
N THR A 90 3.95 -6.58 -15.45
CA THR A 90 3.15 -5.75 -16.34
C THR A 90 3.87 -4.45 -16.64
N ASN A 91 4.04 -4.15 -17.92
CA ASN A 91 4.39 -2.81 -18.38
C ASN A 91 3.40 -2.44 -19.49
N PHE A 92 2.58 -1.42 -19.24
CA PHE A 92 1.54 -1.00 -20.14
C PHE A 92 1.69 0.48 -20.46
N GLU A 93 1.68 0.82 -21.75
CA GLU A 93 1.64 2.19 -22.21
C GLU A 93 0.44 2.43 -23.11
N LYS A 94 -0.23 3.57 -22.93
CA LYS A 94 -1.33 4.00 -23.80
C LYS A 94 -1.30 5.51 -24.02
N THR A 95 -1.30 5.92 -25.28
CA THR A 95 -1.46 7.32 -25.66
C THR A 95 -2.88 7.79 -25.38
N LEU A 96 -3.01 8.92 -24.69
CA LEU A 96 -4.27 9.56 -24.32
C LEU A 96 -4.32 10.97 -24.92
N SER A 97 -5.44 11.30 -25.56
CA SER A 97 -5.67 12.64 -26.10
C SER A 97 -6.02 13.63 -25.00
N LEU A 98 -5.47 14.83 -25.13
CA LEU A 98 -5.74 16.01 -24.31
C LEU A 98 -6.49 17.05 -25.12
N LYS A 99 -7.40 17.77 -24.46
CA LYS A 99 -8.18 18.85 -25.08
C LYS A 99 -7.82 20.19 -24.47
N ARG A 100 -7.79 21.24 -25.28
CA ARG A 100 -7.57 22.60 -24.78
C ARG A 100 -8.75 23.06 -23.93
N ASN A 101 -8.44 23.59 -22.75
CA ASN A 101 -9.37 24.32 -21.90
C ASN A 101 -8.67 25.54 -21.30
N GLY A 102 -8.91 26.73 -21.87
CA GLY A 102 -8.28 27.98 -21.42
C GLY A 102 -6.76 27.96 -21.60
N SER A 103 -6.01 28.05 -20.50
CA SER A 103 -4.54 28.00 -20.48
C SER A 103 -3.97 26.59 -20.28
N TYR A 104 -4.81 25.56 -20.34
CA TYR A 104 -4.44 24.18 -20.02
C TYR A 104 -4.78 23.22 -21.15
N LEU A 105 -4.03 22.12 -21.21
CA LEU A 105 -4.43 20.89 -21.87
C LEU A 105 -5.00 19.95 -20.80
N THR A 106 -6.24 19.52 -20.95
CA THR A 106 -6.95 18.69 -19.96
C THR A 106 -7.11 17.27 -20.46
N LEU A 107 -6.88 16.32 -19.55
CA LEU A 107 -7.27 14.93 -19.72
C LEU A 107 -8.68 14.76 -19.16
N GLU A 108 -9.63 14.45 -20.05
CA GLU A 108 -10.98 14.10 -19.63
C GLU A 108 -10.97 12.82 -18.78
N PRO A 109 -11.91 12.68 -17.82
CA PRO A 109 -11.94 11.54 -16.91
C PRO A 109 -11.92 10.18 -17.62
N ARG A 110 -11.09 9.27 -17.09
CA ARG A 110 -10.97 7.89 -17.55
C ARG A 110 -11.09 6.93 -16.39
N LEU A 111 -11.90 5.89 -16.57
CA LEU A 111 -11.94 4.75 -15.66
C LEU A 111 -10.76 3.85 -15.98
N LEU A 112 -10.01 3.51 -14.94
CA LEU A 112 -8.94 2.53 -14.94
C LEU A 112 -9.41 1.30 -14.15
N LEU A 113 -9.37 0.14 -14.77
CA LEU A 113 -9.46 -1.16 -14.08
C LEU A 113 -8.09 -1.80 -14.19
N LEU A 114 -7.41 -1.96 -13.06
CA LEU A 114 -6.02 -2.39 -13.01
C LEU A 114 -5.90 -3.66 -12.17
N SER A 115 -5.05 -4.58 -12.57
CA SER A 115 -4.64 -5.72 -11.75
C SER A 115 -3.86 -5.27 -10.51
N LYS A 116 -3.97 -6.04 -9.42
CA LYS A 116 -3.30 -5.74 -8.14
C LYS A 116 -1.76 -5.87 -8.16
N ASP A 117 -1.16 -6.29 -9.28
CA ASP A 117 0.30 -6.29 -9.45
C ASP A 117 0.85 -4.94 -9.92
N ILE A 118 0.00 -4.03 -10.41
CA ILE A 118 0.39 -2.67 -10.76
C ILE A 118 0.85 -1.93 -9.51
N LYS A 119 2.03 -1.32 -9.61
CA LYS A 119 2.68 -0.56 -8.53
C LYS A 119 2.63 0.94 -8.78
N THR A 120 2.71 1.37 -10.04
CA THR A 120 2.76 2.80 -10.36
C THR A 120 1.85 3.18 -11.52
N VAL A 121 1.39 4.43 -11.45
CA VAL A 121 0.66 5.13 -12.50
C VAL A 121 1.45 6.39 -12.86
N GLU A 122 1.92 6.49 -14.10
CA GLU A 122 2.56 7.70 -14.62
C GLU A 122 1.72 8.29 -15.75
N VAL A 123 1.40 9.57 -15.67
CA VAL A 123 0.74 10.29 -16.76
C VAL A 123 1.06 11.77 -16.65
N MET A 124 1.24 12.47 -17.78
CA MET A 124 1.71 13.87 -17.81
C MET A 124 3.03 14.11 -17.06
N GLY A 125 3.89 13.09 -16.95
CA GLY A 125 5.14 13.15 -16.18
C GLY A 125 4.95 13.15 -14.66
N VAL A 126 3.73 12.96 -14.17
CA VAL A 126 3.43 12.77 -12.74
C VAL A 126 3.37 11.28 -12.46
N LEU A 127 4.29 10.79 -11.62
CA LEU A 127 4.36 9.41 -11.15
C LEU A 127 3.67 9.29 -9.79
N VAL A 128 2.79 8.30 -9.64
CA VAL A 128 2.08 8.00 -8.40
C VAL A 128 2.24 6.53 -8.08
N ASP A 129 2.66 6.21 -6.85
CA ASP A 129 2.64 4.85 -6.33
C ASP A 129 1.21 4.47 -5.92
N ILE A 130 0.79 3.25 -6.22
CA ILE A 130 -0.54 2.75 -5.85
C ILE A 130 -0.72 2.77 -4.32
N SER A 131 0.34 2.62 -3.54
CA SER A 131 0.25 2.73 -2.08
C SER A 131 -0.22 4.12 -1.62
N GLU A 132 -0.03 5.18 -2.40
CA GLU A 132 -0.56 6.51 -2.09
C GLU A 132 -2.09 6.59 -2.25
N LEU A 133 -2.67 5.70 -3.05
CA LEU A 133 -4.10 5.69 -3.37
C LEU A 133 -4.87 4.71 -2.49
N VAL A 134 -4.30 3.54 -2.20
CA VAL A 134 -4.98 2.43 -1.53
C VAL A 134 -4.05 1.64 -0.63
N SER A 135 -4.63 0.93 0.34
CA SER A 135 -3.89 -0.01 1.15
C SER A 135 -3.43 -1.21 0.32
N VAL A 136 -2.11 -1.38 0.19
CA VAL A 136 -1.50 -2.47 -0.56
C VAL A 136 -0.85 -3.47 0.40
N LYS A 137 -0.89 -4.75 0.03
CA LYS A 137 -0.18 -5.79 0.79
C LYS A 137 1.32 -5.59 0.59
N LEU A 138 2.04 -5.39 1.69
CA LEU A 138 3.49 -5.31 1.69
C LEU A 138 4.04 -6.73 1.94
N PRO A 139 4.75 -7.35 0.98
CA PRO A 139 5.41 -8.62 1.24
C PRO A 139 6.45 -8.46 2.34
N PHE A 140 6.75 -9.53 3.07
CA PHE A 140 7.78 -9.52 4.10
C PHE A 140 8.41 -10.91 4.23
N GLU A 141 9.64 -10.94 4.73
CA GLU A 141 10.36 -12.18 5.06
C GLU A 141 10.54 -12.26 6.58
N VAL A 142 10.25 -13.42 7.16
CA VAL A 142 10.59 -13.68 8.56
C VAL A 142 12.05 -14.11 8.64
N VAL A 143 12.87 -13.30 9.28
CA VAL A 143 14.30 -13.55 9.41
C VAL A 143 14.56 -14.34 10.69
N LYS A 144 15.25 -15.48 10.56
CA LYS A 144 15.74 -16.23 11.71
C LYS A 144 16.98 -15.52 12.25
N PHE A 145 16.76 -14.61 13.20
CA PHE A 145 17.80 -13.86 13.88
C PHE A 145 17.63 -14.01 15.39
N PRO A 146 18.71 -14.14 16.19
CA PRO A 146 18.60 -14.11 17.64
C PRO A 146 18.08 -12.75 18.12
N ILE A 147 16.94 -12.76 18.81
CA ILE A 147 16.33 -11.56 19.38
C ILE A 147 16.51 -11.61 20.89
N ASP A 148 17.21 -10.62 21.44
CA ASP A 148 17.33 -10.40 22.87
C ASP A 148 15.96 -10.10 23.52
N ALA A 149 15.90 -10.19 24.85
CA ALA A 149 14.65 -10.03 25.58
C ALA A 149 14.05 -8.62 25.43
N ILE A 150 12.96 -8.50 24.67
CA ILE A 150 12.17 -7.27 24.57
C ILE A 150 10.98 -7.37 25.54
N LYS A 151 11.03 -6.59 26.62
CA LYS A 151 10.00 -6.61 27.67
C LYS A 151 8.67 -6.01 27.22
N GLU A 152 8.72 -5.06 26.30
CA GLU A 152 7.55 -4.34 25.82
C GLU A 152 6.95 -5.02 24.59
N ALA A 153 5.62 -4.99 24.51
CA ALA A 153 4.91 -5.38 23.30
C ALA A 153 4.89 -4.21 22.33
N GLY A 154 5.08 -4.48 21.04
CA GLY A 154 5.13 -3.42 20.05
C GLY A 154 5.83 -3.85 18.76
N VAL A 155 6.02 -2.86 17.90
CA VAL A 155 6.85 -2.99 16.70
C VAL A 155 7.99 -1.99 16.78
N PHE A 156 9.19 -2.43 16.45
CA PHE A 156 10.40 -1.64 16.63
C PHE A 156 11.26 -1.72 15.37
N PRO A 157 11.60 -0.58 14.73
CA PRO A 157 12.59 -0.58 13.67
C PRO A 157 13.98 -0.85 14.23
N VAL A 158 14.75 -1.65 13.50
CA VAL A 158 16.08 -2.08 13.91
C VAL A 158 17.07 -2.01 12.76
N SER A 159 18.30 -1.58 13.06
CA SER A 159 19.43 -1.77 12.17
C SER A 159 19.98 -3.19 12.36
N VAL A 160 20.48 -3.80 11.30
CA VAL A 160 21.11 -5.12 11.34
C VAL A 160 22.50 -5.02 10.72
N GLU A 161 23.51 -5.36 11.50
CA GLU A 161 24.92 -5.35 11.09
C GLU A 161 25.55 -6.70 11.41
N GLY A 162 25.86 -7.48 10.38
CA GLY A 162 26.37 -8.84 10.55
C GLY A 162 25.42 -9.73 11.34
N ASN A 163 25.81 -10.10 12.57
CA ASN A 163 25.04 -10.95 13.48
C ASN A 163 24.49 -10.19 14.71
N SER A 164 24.54 -8.85 14.70
CA SER A 164 23.93 -7.99 15.71
C SER A 164 22.83 -7.11 15.13
N TRP A 165 21.95 -6.64 16.00
CA TRP A 165 20.94 -5.65 15.69
C TRP A 165 20.85 -4.63 16.82
N ASP A 166 20.42 -3.42 16.49
CA ASP A 166 20.16 -2.34 17.44
C ASP A 166 18.87 -1.61 17.08
N PHE A 167 18.18 -1.05 18.07
CA PHE A 167 17.02 -0.20 17.80
C PHE A 167 17.45 1.05 17.03
N SER A 168 16.79 1.30 15.91
CA SER A 168 17.02 2.50 15.12
C SER A 168 15.75 2.90 14.42
N GLU A 169 15.26 4.10 14.73
CA GLU A 169 14.15 4.72 14.00
C GLU A 169 14.56 5.15 12.59
N LYS A 170 15.85 5.25 12.30
CA LYS A 170 16.36 5.71 11.00
C LYS A 170 17.04 4.58 10.25
N LEU A 171 16.50 4.17 9.11
CA LEU A 171 16.99 3.05 8.31
C LEU A 171 17.08 3.41 6.82
N PRO A 172 18.07 2.88 6.08
CA PRO A 172 18.11 3.07 4.63
C PRO A 172 17.00 2.25 3.96
N GLY A 173 16.38 2.81 2.92
CA GLY A 173 15.19 2.26 2.26
C GLY A 173 15.33 0.83 1.77
N ASN A 174 16.54 0.38 1.44
CA ASN A 174 16.83 -0.97 0.98
C ASN A 174 17.12 -1.99 2.12
N ARG A 175 17.12 -1.57 3.39
CA ARG A 175 17.41 -2.42 4.56
C ARG A 175 16.47 -2.12 5.72
N ILE A 176 15.19 -2.37 5.50
CA ILE A 176 14.15 -2.17 6.52
C ILE A 176 13.92 -3.45 7.29
N PHE A 177 14.32 -3.45 8.56
CA PHE A 177 14.06 -4.54 9.50
C PHE A 177 13.20 -4.04 10.65
N LEU A 178 12.19 -4.83 11.01
CA LEU A 178 11.30 -4.57 12.14
C LEU A 178 11.30 -5.76 13.08
N ILE A 179 11.32 -5.54 14.39
CA ILE A 179 11.00 -6.56 15.38
C ILE A 179 9.57 -6.35 15.86
N VAL A 180 8.74 -7.39 15.73
CA VAL A 180 7.41 -7.46 16.34
C VAL A 180 7.53 -8.28 17.63
N SER A 181 7.19 -7.68 18.76
CA SER A 181 7.29 -8.29 20.09
C SER A 181 5.93 -8.38 20.77
N ALA A 182 5.68 -9.49 21.45
CA ALA A 182 4.54 -9.65 22.35
C ALA A 182 4.84 -9.18 23.79
N GLY A 183 6.07 -8.72 24.05
CA GLY A 183 6.57 -8.37 25.37
C GLY A 183 6.77 -9.56 26.29
N GLU A 184 7.07 -9.29 27.55
CA GLU A 184 7.32 -10.32 28.56
C GLU A 184 6.07 -11.20 28.80
N LYS A 185 6.29 -12.50 28.93
CA LYS A 185 5.26 -13.50 29.25
C LYS A 185 5.71 -14.38 30.42
N PRO A 186 4.78 -14.75 31.32
CA PRO A 186 5.12 -15.37 32.60
C PRO A 186 5.62 -16.82 32.49
N THR A 187 5.33 -17.51 31.39
CA THR A 187 5.67 -18.92 31.17
C THR A 187 6.16 -19.16 29.74
N GLY A 188 6.67 -20.35 29.48
CA GLY A 188 6.86 -20.85 28.12
C GLY A 188 5.54 -21.23 27.44
N GLY A 189 5.61 -21.55 26.14
CA GLY A 189 4.49 -22.07 25.36
C GLY A 189 3.67 -21.03 24.59
N TYR A 190 4.07 -19.76 24.62
CA TYR A 190 3.52 -18.72 23.75
C TYR A 190 4.15 -18.77 22.36
N SER A 191 3.36 -18.53 21.32
CA SER A 191 3.84 -18.34 19.95
C SER A 191 3.33 -17.03 19.37
N LEU A 192 4.18 -16.33 18.63
CA LEU A 192 3.86 -15.09 17.93
C LEU A 192 4.01 -15.29 16.43
N GLU A 193 2.98 -14.92 15.67
CA GLU A 193 2.98 -15.00 14.22
C GLU A 193 2.51 -13.67 13.62
N VAL A 194 3.22 -13.16 12.61
CA VAL A 194 2.80 -11.97 11.86
C VAL A 194 2.05 -12.44 10.62
N GLY A 195 0.77 -12.10 10.51
CA GLY A 195 -0.10 -12.59 9.44
C GLY A 195 -0.14 -11.67 8.22
N LYS A 196 -0.18 -10.36 8.43
CA LYS A 196 -0.27 -9.38 7.34
C LYS A 196 0.50 -8.10 7.67
N VAL A 197 1.05 -7.51 6.62
CA VAL A 197 1.65 -6.18 6.61
C VAL A 197 1.07 -5.45 5.41
N ASN A 198 0.56 -4.25 5.61
CA ASN A 198 0.03 -3.41 4.54
C ASN A 198 0.63 -2.02 4.60
N LEU A 199 0.81 -1.41 3.44
CA LEU A 199 1.25 -0.03 3.27
C LEU A 199 0.10 0.80 2.73
N TYR A 200 -0.16 1.95 3.32
CA TYR A 200 -1.01 2.99 2.74
C TYR A 200 -0.37 4.34 3.02
N LYS A 201 -0.03 5.09 1.98
CA LYS A 201 0.75 6.32 2.06
C LYS A 201 2.03 6.03 2.86
N HIS A 202 2.26 6.81 3.90
CA HIS A 202 3.37 6.64 4.83
C HIS A 202 2.96 5.87 6.11
N LYS A 203 2.06 4.91 6.00
CA LYS A 203 1.59 4.12 7.15
C LYS A 203 1.72 2.63 6.89
N ILE A 204 2.50 1.96 7.72
CA ILE A 204 2.67 0.51 7.71
C ILE A 204 1.84 -0.08 8.83
N THR A 205 0.83 -0.86 8.46
CA THR A 205 -0.03 -1.58 9.41
C THR A 205 0.31 -3.05 9.43
N MET A 206 0.45 -3.62 10.62
CA MET A 206 0.79 -5.01 10.87
C MET A 206 -0.28 -5.65 11.76
N GLU A 207 -0.60 -6.90 11.47
CA GLU A 207 -1.39 -7.73 12.38
C GLU A 207 -0.58 -8.95 12.77
N ALA A 208 -0.44 -9.16 14.07
CA ALA A 208 0.21 -10.31 14.64
C ALA A 208 -0.71 -11.03 15.62
N THR A 209 -0.58 -12.35 15.70
CA THR A 209 -1.34 -13.20 16.61
C THR A 209 -0.40 -13.81 17.64
N LEU A 210 -0.68 -13.54 18.92
CA LEU A 210 -0.10 -14.21 20.07
C LEU A 210 -1.03 -15.34 20.51
N THR A 211 -0.59 -16.57 20.34
CA THR A 211 -1.29 -17.76 20.82
C THR A 211 -0.80 -18.12 22.22
N TYR A 212 -1.74 -18.24 23.16
CA TYR A 212 -1.46 -18.67 24.52
C TYR A 212 -1.28 -20.19 24.58
N PRO A 213 -0.46 -20.70 25.51
CA PRO A 213 -0.45 -22.13 25.77
C PRO A 213 -1.85 -22.60 26.21
N PRO A 214 -2.30 -23.82 25.82
CA PRO A 214 -3.60 -24.33 26.21
C PRO A 214 -3.78 -24.37 27.73
N LYS A 215 -5.01 -24.16 28.20
CA LYS A 215 -5.29 -24.25 29.64
C LYS A 215 -4.94 -25.64 30.18
N GLY A 216 -4.15 -25.68 31.25
CA GLY A 216 -3.68 -26.93 31.86
C GLY A 216 -2.53 -27.60 31.12
N ALA A 217 -1.97 -26.98 30.07
CA ALA A 217 -0.74 -27.45 29.46
C ALA A 217 0.42 -27.41 30.47
N PHE A 218 1.26 -28.45 30.44
CA PHE A 218 2.52 -28.44 31.17
C PHE A 218 3.48 -27.44 30.49
N VAL A 219 3.65 -26.27 31.11
CA VAL A 219 4.53 -25.20 30.62
C VAL A 219 5.66 -24.93 31.60
N THR A 220 6.80 -24.51 31.06
CA THR A 220 7.95 -24.08 31.86
C THR A 220 7.63 -22.77 32.57
N GLN A 221 7.89 -22.71 33.87
CA GLN A 221 7.72 -21.52 34.71
C GLN A 221 8.95 -20.61 34.59
N VAL A 222 9.14 -20.01 33.41
CA VAL A 222 10.22 -19.09 33.10
C VAL A 222 9.68 -17.96 32.24
N LEU A 223 10.20 -16.74 32.48
CA LEU A 223 9.87 -15.59 31.65
C LEU A 223 10.28 -15.85 30.21
N THR A 224 9.39 -15.54 29.27
CA THR A 224 9.66 -15.64 27.83
C THR A 224 9.33 -14.34 27.12
N TYR A 225 9.94 -14.15 25.95
CA TYR A 225 9.86 -12.93 25.15
C TYR A 225 9.55 -13.29 23.69
N PRO A 226 8.30 -13.66 23.35
CA PRO A 226 7.94 -14.02 21.99
C PRO A 226 8.11 -12.81 21.06
N ALA A 227 9.02 -12.93 20.09
CA ALA A 227 9.33 -11.88 19.13
C ALA A 227 9.68 -12.48 17.77
N VAL A 228 9.44 -11.73 16.70
CA VAL A 228 9.73 -12.10 15.32
C VAL A 228 10.39 -10.92 14.62
N MET A 229 11.47 -11.17 13.89
CA MET A 229 12.12 -10.17 13.03
C MET A 229 11.60 -10.30 11.61
N LEU A 230 11.18 -9.17 11.04
CA LEU A 230 10.69 -9.04 9.68
C LEU A 230 11.69 -8.24 8.86
N LYS A 231 11.90 -8.65 7.62
CA LYS A 231 12.53 -7.83 6.58
C LYS A 231 11.47 -7.38 5.60
N LEU A 232 11.36 -6.07 5.39
CA LEU A 232 10.44 -5.47 4.42
C LEU A 232 11.16 -5.23 3.08
N PRO A 233 10.42 -5.10 1.97
CA PRO A 233 10.98 -4.65 0.69
C PRO A 233 11.47 -3.20 0.80
N GLU A 234 12.05 -2.73 -0.31
CA GLU A 234 12.48 -1.35 -0.42
C GLU A 234 11.31 -0.38 -0.20
N LEU A 235 11.54 0.63 0.65
CA LEU A 235 10.63 1.73 0.90
C LEU A 235 11.22 3.04 0.36
N LEU A 236 10.35 3.94 -0.06
CA LEU A 236 10.75 5.28 -0.48
C LEU A 236 11.21 6.10 0.73
N GLU A 237 12.03 7.12 0.48
CA GLU A 237 12.45 8.06 1.52
C GLU A 237 11.25 8.80 2.10
N GLY A 238 11.18 8.88 3.43
CA GLY A 238 10.07 9.51 4.13
C GLY A 238 9.92 9.08 5.58
N GLU A 239 9.00 9.73 6.28
CA GLU A 239 8.61 9.40 7.66
C GLU A 239 7.38 8.50 7.64
N TYR A 240 7.45 7.33 8.26
CA TYR A 240 6.41 6.31 8.28
C TYR A 240 5.84 6.10 9.69
N GLU A 241 4.51 6.05 9.81
CA GLU A 241 3.81 5.57 11.00
C GLU A 241 3.78 4.04 10.96
N LEU A 242 4.30 3.40 12.01
CA LEU A 242 4.15 1.96 12.23
C LEU A 242 2.97 1.72 13.18
N GLU A 243 2.03 0.86 12.79
CA GLU A 243 0.95 0.42 13.66
C GLU A 243 0.89 -1.11 13.70
N LEU A 244 0.98 -1.68 14.89
CA LEU A 244 0.80 -3.11 15.15
C LEU A 244 -0.52 -3.34 15.86
N VAL A 245 -1.38 -4.17 15.29
CA VAL A 245 -2.52 -4.78 15.99
C VAL A 245 -2.09 -6.17 16.46
N LEU A 246 -1.90 -6.33 17.77
CA LEU A 246 -1.59 -7.61 18.40
C LEU A 246 -2.88 -8.28 18.86
N LEU A 247 -3.28 -9.33 18.15
CA LEU A 247 -4.36 -10.22 18.54
C LEU A 247 -3.84 -11.22 19.56
N SER A 248 -4.57 -11.42 20.65
CA SER A 248 -4.28 -12.44 21.66
C SER A 248 -5.39 -13.48 21.64
N GLU A 249 -5.00 -14.74 21.44
CA GLU A 249 -5.91 -15.89 21.39
C GLU A 249 -5.68 -16.82 22.57
N GLN A 250 -6.75 -17.04 23.34
CA GLN A 250 -6.76 -17.97 24.47
C GLN A 250 -8.13 -18.64 24.57
N ASP A 251 -8.18 -19.98 24.46
CA ASP A 251 -9.40 -20.78 24.66
C ASP A 251 -10.64 -20.27 23.88
N GLY A 252 -10.45 -19.78 22.66
CA GLY A 252 -11.51 -19.23 21.81
C GLY A 252 -11.92 -17.78 22.12
N MET A 253 -11.35 -17.15 23.15
CA MET A 253 -11.45 -15.71 23.38
C MET A 253 -10.37 -14.97 22.58
N ARG A 254 -10.79 -13.86 21.96
CA ARG A 254 -9.92 -12.95 21.21
C ARG A 254 -9.93 -11.58 21.85
N SER A 255 -8.74 -11.01 22.05
CA SER A 255 -8.59 -9.59 22.38
C SER A 255 -7.58 -8.96 21.43
N ALA A 256 -7.68 -7.64 21.22
CA ALA A 256 -6.79 -6.89 20.35
C ALA A 256 -6.22 -5.70 21.12
N LYS A 257 -4.93 -5.42 20.93
CA LYS A 257 -4.27 -4.20 21.40
C LYS A 257 -3.48 -3.59 20.24
N SER A 258 -3.51 -2.27 20.13
CA SER A 258 -2.74 -1.54 19.13
C SER A 258 -1.50 -0.90 19.76
N TYR A 259 -0.40 -0.95 19.03
CA TYR A 259 0.88 -0.34 19.38
C TYR A 259 1.35 0.51 18.21
N LYS A 260 2.01 1.63 18.49
CA LYS A 260 2.49 2.55 17.47
C LYS A 260 3.97 2.85 17.67
N ASN A 261 4.65 3.07 16.56
CA ASN A 261 6.04 3.52 16.52
C ASN A 261 6.28 4.31 15.22
N GLU A 262 7.48 4.85 15.04
CA GLU A 262 7.85 5.64 13.87
C GLU A 262 9.07 5.04 13.18
N LEU A 263 9.18 5.28 11.86
CA LEU A 263 10.30 4.87 11.03
C LEU A 263 10.64 6.00 10.06
N ILE A 264 11.88 6.47 10.08
CA ILE A 264 12.45 7.40 9.13
C ILE A 264 13.25 6.60 8.11
N VAL A 265 12.76 6.54 6.88
CA VAL A 265 13.45 5.90 5.77
C VAL A 265 14.34 6.94 5.09
N THR A 266 15.63 6.62 4.91
CA THR A 266 16.57 7.44 4.14
C THR A 266 16.90 6.83 2.79
N SER A 267 17.45 7.66 1.90
CA SER A 267 18.11 7.21 0.68
C SER A 267 18.99 5.96 0.91
N PRO A 268 18.97 4.99 -0.02
CA PRO A 268 19.83 3.81 0.04
C PRO A 268 21.32 4.18 0.09
N GLU A 269 22.09 3.44 0.89
CA GLU A 269 23.56 3.46 0.83
C GLU A 269 24.12 2.60 -0.30
#